data_AF-A0A834MIS6-F1
#
_entry.id   AF-A0A834MIS6-F1
#
_cell.length_a   1.000
_cell.length_b   1.000
_cell.length_c   1.000
_cell.angle_alpha   90.00
_cell.angle_beta   90.00
_cell.angle_gamma   90.00
#
_symmetry.space_group_name_H-M   'P 1'
#
loop_
_entity.id
_entity.type
_entity.pdbx_description
1 polymer ?
#
loop_
_entity_poly.entity_id
_entity_poly.type
_entity_poly.pdbx_seq_one_letter_code
_entity_poly.pdbx_strand_id
1 'polypeptide(L)'
;MILNLIGDITPADNIPVDEKHRREDEAMIDITSHIGDSGKFIYSLYKEYEAKQTPEAKFVKDLDMFDLLFTAFNYEKRDKEPNKCQLFFDAVAEKVQNPFVQKLVSEINEQRKIIANETVSGESV
;
A
#
# COMPACT_ATOMS: atom_id res chain seq x y z
N MET A 1 0.19 6.09 -10.03
CA MET A 1 0.65 7.02 -11.09
C MET A 1 2.15 6.91 -11.31
N ILE A 2 2.98 7.00 -10.27
CA ILE A 2 4.46 6.78 -10.35
C ILE A 2 4.82 5.34 -10.78
N LEU A 3 4.07 4.35 -10.28
CA LEU A 3 4.27 2.92 -10.60
C LEU A 3 4.24 2.61 -12.11
N ASN A 4 3.53 3.41 -12.91
CA ASN A 4 3.40 3.18 -14.34
C ASN A 4 4.61 3.65 -15.16
N LEU A 5 5.48 4.52 -14.61
CA LEU A 5 6.66 5.05 -15.30
C LEU A 5 7.94 4.29 -14.92
N ILE A 6 8.03 3.80 -13.68
CA ILE A 6 9.25 3.17 -13.13
C ILE A 6 9.11 1.63 -13.12
N GLY A 7 7.89 1.13 -13.24
CA GLY A 7 7.56 -0.26 -12.93
C GLY A 7 7.33 -0.46 -11.43
N ASP A 8 6.68 -1.56 -11.08
CA ASP A 8 6.45 -1.96 -9.68
C ASP A 8 7.78 -2.45 -9.08
N ILE A 9 8.55 -1.53 -8.46
CA ILE A 9 9.77 -1.90 -7.73
C ILE A 9 9.33 -2.54 -6.42
N THR A 10 9.44 -3.87 -6.37
CA THR A 10 9.13 -4.67 -5.21
C THR A 10 10.38 -4.90 -4.36
N PRO A 11 10.24 -5.29 -3.08
CA PRO A 11 11.39 -5.71 -2.26
C PRO A 11 12.20 -6.87 -2.86
N ALA A 12 11.64 -7.62 -3.81
CA ALA A 12 12.33 -8.70 -4.53
C ALA A 12 13.37 -8.19 -5.54
N ASP A 13 13.27 -6.92 -5.98
CA ASP A 13 14.19 -6.31 -6.95
C ASP A 13 15.53 -5.89 -6.35
N ASN A 14 15.67 -5.99 -5.02
CA ASN A 14 16.89 -5.70 -4.26
C ASN A 14 17.53 -4.32 -4.56
N ILE A 15 16.69 -3.35 -4.92
CA ILE A 15 17.10 -1.98 -5.20
C ILE A 15 17.24 -1.24 -3.85
N PRO A 16 18.37 -0.55 -3.60
CA PRO A 16 18.51 0.28 -2.41
C PRO A 16 17.40 1.32 -2.31
N VAL A 17 16.92 1.56 -1.09
CA VAL A 17 15.83 2.51 -0.81
C VAL A 17 16.14 3.89 -1.40
N ASP A 18 17.38 4.35 -1.30
CA ASP A 18 17.81 5.65 -1.85
C ASP A 18 17.75 5.68 -3.38
N GLU A 19 18.09 4.58 -4.06
CA GLU A 19 18.02 4.49 -5.52
C GLU A 19 16.55 4.39 -5.99
N LYS A 20 15.71 3.70 -5.23
CA LYS A 20 14.25 3.70 -5.47
C LYS A 20 13.71 5.13 -5.36
N HIS A 21 14.01 5.84 -4.28
CA HIS A 21 13.57 7.22 -4.09
C HIS A 21 14.11 8.15 -5.18
N ARG A 22 15.36 8.00 -5.61
CA ARG A 22 15.92 8.80 -6.72
C ARG A 22 15.13 8.60 -8.01
N ARG A 23 14.83 7.35 -8.37
CA ARG A 23 14.04 7.03 -9.57
C ARG A 23 12.62 7.58 -9.47
N GLU A 24 12.00 7.49 -8.29
CA GLU A 24 10.66 8.03 -8.03
C GLU A 24 10.63 9.56 -8.13
N ASP A 25 11.66 10.24 -7.63
CA ASP A 25 11.82 11.69 -7.72
C ASP A 25 11.99 12.12 -9.18
N GLU A 26 12.87 11.45 -9.94
CA GLU A 26 13.10 11.72 -11.36
C GLU A 26 11.84 11.54 -12.20
N ALA A 27 11.09 10.46 -11.97
CA ALA A 27 9.82 10.23 -12.63
C ALA A 27 8.78 11.31 -12.30
N MET A 28 8.71 11.75 -11.04
CA MET A 28 7.77 12.79 -10.65
C MET A 28 8.14 14.15 -11.24
N ILE A 29 9.43 14.48 -11.31
CA ILE A 29 9.91 15.69 -11.99
C ILE A 29 9.52 15.64 -13.47
N ASP A 30 9.74 14.52 -14.14
CA ASP A 30 9.38 14.34 -15.54
C ASP A 30 7.88 14.54 -15.74
N ILE A 31 7.02 13.82 -14.99
CA ILE A 31 5.56 13.95 -15.07
C ILE A 31 5.11 15.39 -14.82
N THR A 32 5.61 16.02 -13.76
CA THR A 32 5.17 17.36 -13.35
C THR A 32 5.67 18.45 -14.31
N SER A 33 6.79 18.25 -14.99
CA SER A 33 7.30 19.18 -16.00
C SER A 33 6.35 19.34 -17.19
N HIS A 34 5.57 18.29 -17.52
CA HIS A 34 4.60 18.29 -18.60
C HIS A 34 3.26 18.95 -18.23
N ILE A 35 3.03 19.27 -16.95
CA ILE A 35 1.75 19.79 -16.44
C ILE A 35 1.75 21.34 -16.33
N GLY A 36 2.87 22.00 -16.67
CA GLY A 36 2.99 23.46 -16.59
C GLY A 36 3.10 23.96 -15.14
N ASP A 37 2.61 25.18 -14.85
CA ASP A 37 2.78 25.81 -13.53
C ASP A 37 2.15 25.01 -12.38
N SER A 38 1.06 24.30 -12.64
CA SER A 38 0.42 23.38 -11.68
C SER A 38 1.30 22.19 -11.31
N GLY A 39 2.25 21.82 -12.17
CA GLY A 39 3.20 20.73 -11.92
C GLY A 39 4.07 20.98 -10.69
N LYS A 40 4.49 22.23 -10.46
CA LYS A 40 5.28 22.62 -9.28
C LYS A 40 4.52 22.37 -7.98
N PHE A 41 3.22 22.66 -7.97
CA PHE A 41 2.36 22.42 -6.81
C PHE A 41 2.20 20.92 -6.54
N ILE A 42 1.95 20.12 -7.59
CA ILE A 42 1.85 18.66 -7.49
C ILE A 42 3.16 18.04 -6.97
N TYR A 43 4.30 18.50 -7.49
CA TYR A 43 5.61 18.05 -7.02
C TYR A 43 5.83 18.38 -5.54
N SER A 44 5.45 19.59 -5.11
CA SER A 44 5.53 19.98 -3.69
C SER A 44 4.69 19.06 -2.80
N LEU A 45 3.45 18.74 -3.20
CA LEU A 45 2.59 17.80 -2.47
C LEU A 45 3.20 16.39 -2.40
N TYR A 46 3.82 15.93 -3.48
CA TYR A 46 4.53 14.64 -3.49
C TYR A 46 5.68 14.64 -2.49
N LYS A 47 6.52 15.68 -2.45
CA LYS A 47 7.63 15.77 -1.48
C LYS A 47 7.13 15.85 -0.03
N GLU A 48 6.03 16.55 0.20
CA GLU A 48 5.39 16.61 1.52
C GLU A 48 4.91 15.21 1.97
N TYR A 49 4.26 14.48 1.06
CA TYR A 49 3.80 13.11 1.28
C TYR A 49 4.94 12.15 1.60
N GLU A 50 5.98 12.12 0.76
CA GLU A 50 7.16 11.25 0.95
C GLU A 50 7.88 11.54 2.27
N ALA A 51 8.00 12.82 2.63
CA ALA A 51 8.66 13.24 3.85
C ALA A 51 7.80 13.03 5.12
N LYS A 52 6.53 12.64 4.99
CA LYS A 52 5.58 12.41 6.11
C LYS A 52 5.52 13.58 7.09
N GLN A 53 5.61 14.80 6.58
CA GLN A 53 5.75 15.98 7.43
C GLN A 53 4.42 16.37 8.09
N THR A 54 3.31 16.23 7.36
CA THR A 54 1.98 16.65 7.82
C THR A 54 1.16 15.50 8.39
N PRO A 55 0.21 15.77 9.30
CA PRO A 55 -0.77 14.79 9.76
C PRO A 55 -1.53 14.14 8.59
N GLU A 56 -1.84 14.92 7.56
CA GLU A 56 -2.49 14.49 6.33
C GLU A 56 -1.60 13.50 5.56
N ALA A 57 -0.32 13.82 5.35
CA ALA A 57 0.62 12.91 4.69
C ALA A 57 0.74 11.55 5.42
N LYS A 58 0.81 11.58 6.76
CA LYS A 58 0.84 10.36 7.59
C LYS A 58 -0.45 9.56 7.45
N PHE A 59 -1.60 10.23 7.51
CA PHE A 59 -2.90 9.58 7.35
C PHE A 59 -3.06 8.95 5.96
N VAL A 60 -2.68 9.66 4.89
CA VAL A 60 -2.72 9.12 3.53
C VAL A 60 -1.79 7.92 3.38
N LYS A 61 -0.64 7.91 4.07
CA LYS A 61 0.27 6.75 4.07
C LYS A 61 -0.33 5.53 4.77
N ASP A 62 -1.04 5.75 5.87
CA ASP A 62 -1.76 4.67 6.55
C ASP A 62 -2.89 4.11 5.66
N LEU A 63 -3.59 4.98 4.92
CA LEU A 63 -4.60 4.55 3.94
C LEU A 63 -3.99 3.76 2.77
N ASP A 64 -2.83 4.16 2.26
CA ASP A 64 -2.08 3.44 1.21
C ASP A 64 -1.73 2.00 1.67
N MET A 65 -1.32 1.83 2.92
CA MET A 65 -1.08 0.50 3.51
C MET A 65 -2.37 -0.30 3.68
N PHE A 66 -3.48 0.35 4.04
CA PHE A 66 -4.78 -0.31 4.11
C PHE A 66 -5.25 -0.79 2.73
N ASP A 67 -5.07 0.01 1.68
CA ASP A 67 -5.43 -0.37 0.31
C ASP A 67 -4.64 -1.60 -0.18
N LEU A 68 -3.36 -1.70 0.20
CA LEU A 68 -2.54 -2.89 -0.03
C LEU A 68 -3.14 -4.14 0.66
N LEU A 69 -3.55 -4.02 1.93
CA LEU A 69 -4.19 -5.14 2.64
C LEU A 69 -5.54 -5.52 2.05
N PHE A 70 -6.35 -4.54 1.68
CA PHE A 70 -7.63 -4.78 1.06
C PHE A 70 -7.47 -5.52 -0.27
N THR A 71 -6.47 -5.14 -1.06
CA THR A 71 -6.12 -5.84 -2.29
C THR A 71 -5.69 -7.28 -1.99
N ALA A 72 -4.78 -7.49 -1.03
CA ALA A 72 -4.33 -8.82 -0.62
C ALA A 72 -5.49 -9.72 -0.14
N PHE A 73 -6.41 -9.18 0.66
CA PHE A 73 -7.62 -9.85 1.12
C PHE A 73 -8.52 -10.29 -0.05
N ASN A 74 -8.75 -9.41 -1.03
CA ASN A 74 -9.55 -9.75 -2.20
C ASN A 74 -8.89 -10.85 -3.05
N TYR A 75 -7.56 -10.87 -3.16
CA TYR A 75 -6.84 -11.96 -3.82
C TYR A 75 -7.04 -13.30 -3.10
N GLU A 76 -6.85 -13.34 -1.78
CA GLU A 76 -7.08 -14.56 -0.99
C GLU A 76 -8.52 -15.07 -1.12
N LYS A 77 -9.50 -14.16 -1.07
CA LYS A 77 -10.93 -14.49 -1.24
C LYS A 77 -11.24 -15.03 -2.63
N ARG A 78 -10.66 -14.44 -3.67
CA ARG A 78 -10.89 -14.85 -5.07
C ARG A 78 -10.27 -16.22 -5.35
N ASP A 79 -9.04 -16.42 -4.89
CA ASP A 79 -8.26 -17.63 -5.18
C ASP A 79 -8.56 -18.77 -4.18
N LYS A 80 -9.37 -18.50 -3.14
CA LYS A 80 -9.73 -19.43 -2.05
C LYS A 80 -8.52 -20.02 -1.32
N GLU A 81 -7.42 -19.27 -1.29
CA GLU A 81 -6.20 -19.64 -0.58
C GLU A 81 -6.08 -18.77 0.67
N PRO A 82 -6.72 -19.15 1.79
CA PRO A 82 -6.61 -18.39 3.02
C PRO A 82 -5.15 -18.35 3.48
N ASN A 83 -4.74 -17.20 4.00
CA ASN A 83 -3.40 -16.96 4.56
C ASN A 83 -2.23 -16.85 3.58
N LYS A 84 -2.45 -16.93 2.27
CA LYS A 84 -1.40 -16.79 1.27
C LYS A 84 -0.63 -15.46 1.36
N CYS A 85 -1.33 -14.38 1.75
CA CYS A 85 -0.79 -13.03 1.80
C CYS A 85 -0.48 -12.56 3.24
N GLN A 86 -0.31 -13.49 4.20
CA GLN A 86 -0.08 -13.15 5.61
C GLN A 86 1.06 -12.14 5.84
N LEU A 87 2.15 -12.27 5.07
CA LEU A 87 3.31 -11.38 5.17
C LEU A 87 2.95 -9.89 5.02
N PHE A 88 1.95 -9.56 4.20
CA PHE A 88 1.49 -8.18 4.03
C PHE A 88 0.74 -7.68 5.27
N PHE A 89 -0.10 -8.52 5.87
CA PHE A 89 -0.84 -8.19 7.09
C PHE A 89 0.09 -7.91 8.27
N ASP A 90 1.11 -8.74 8.45
CA ASP A 90 2.09 -8.56 9.52
C ASP A 90 2.91 -7.26 9.31
N ALA A 91 3.36 -7.02 8.07
CA ALA A 91 4.13 -5.82 7.73
C ALA A 91 3.35 -4.50 7.92
N VAL A 92 2.03 -4.52 7.73
CA VAL A 92 1.17 -3.34 7.89
C VAL A 92 0.78 -3.13 9.36
N ALA A 93 0.53 -4.21 10.11
CA ALA A 93 0.17 -4.12 11.53
C ALA A 93 1.24 -3.40 12.36
N GLU A 94 2.52 -3.57 12.03
CA GLU A 94 3.63 -2.89 12.71
C GLU A 94 3.78 -1.41 12.32
N LYS A 95 3.24 -0.99 11.16
CA LYS A 95 3.50 0.33 10.57
C LYS A 95 2.37 1.34 10.70
N VAL A 96 1.12 0.88 10.79
CA VAL A 96 -0.06 1.77 10.89
C VAL A 96 -0.12 2.44 12.26
N GLN A 97 -0.13 3.77 12.27
CA GLN A 97 -0.16 4.55 13.50
C GLN A 97 -1.55 5.12 13.81
N ASN A 98 -2.36 5.38 12.77
CA ASN A 98 -3.64 6.04 12.93
C ASN A 98 -4.71 5.09 13.52
N PRO A 99 -5.39 5.46 14.63
CA PRO A 99 -6.42 4.63 15.26
C PRO A 99 -7.59 4.26 14.35
N PHE A 100 -7.98 5.16 13.43
CA PHE A 100 -9.06 4.88 12.48
C PHE A 100 -8.66 3.77 11.51
N VAL A 101 -7.44 3.85 10.96
CA VAL A 101 -6.93 2.83 10.03
C VAL A 101 -6.70 1.50 10.76
N GLN A 102 -6.20 1.51 11.99
CA GLN A 102 -6.10 0.29 12.81
C GLN A 102 -7.45 -0.42 12.99
N LYS A 103 -8.53 0.34 13.18
CA LYS A 103 -9.88 -0.22 13.26
C LYS A 103 -10.30 -0.87 11.95
N LEU A 104 -10.01 -0.24 10.81
CA LEU A 104 -10.31 -0.82 9.49
C LEU A 104 -9.50 -2.10 9.23
N VAL A 105 -8.22 -2.13 9.60
CA VAL A 105 -7.38 -3.33 9.50
C VAL A 105 -7.92 -4.47 10.37
N SER A 106 -8.41 -4.14 11.57
CA SER A 106 -9.03 -5.13 12.48
C SER A 106 -10.28 -5.75 11.88
N GLU A 107 -11.15 -4.94 11.27
CA GLU A 107 -12.35 -5.40 10.56
C GLU A 107 -12.02 -6.36 9.40
N ILE A 108 -11.03 -6.02 8.56
CA ILE A 108 -10.58 -6.93 7.49
C ILE A 108 -10.07 -8.25 8.08
N ASN A 109 -9.29 -8.20 9.16
CA ASN A 109 -8.78 -9.41 9.81
C ASN A 109 -9.88 -10.30 10.39
N GLU A 110 -10.97 -9.71 10.90
CA GLU A 110 -12.13 -10.48 11.36
C GLU A 110 -12.83 -11.17 10.18
N GLN A 111 -13.10 -10.43 9.09
CA GLN A 111 -13.72 -11.01 7.89
C GLN A 111 -12.85 -12.12 7.27
N ARG A 112 -11.53 -11.94 7.29
CA ARG A 112 -10.56 -12.93 6.81
C ARG A 112 -10.61 -14.23 7.61
N LYS A 113 -10.78 -14.16 8.94
CA LYS A 113 -10.97 -15.35 9.79
C LYS A 113 -12.28 -16.09 9.46
N ILE A 114 -13.36 -15.35 9.19
CA ILE A 114 -14.65 -15.95 8.81
C ILE A 114 -14.49 -16.74 7.50
N ILE A 115 -13.90 -16.12 6.47
CA ILE A 115 -13.69 -16.77 5.17
C ILE A 115 -12.76 -17.98 5.28
N ALA A 116 -11.70 -17.89 6.10
CA ALA A 116 -10.82 -19.03 6.35
C ALA A 116 -11.59 -20.20 6.99
N ASN A 117 -12.46 -19.94 7.97
CA ASN A 117 -13.28 -20.97 8.61
C ASN A 117 -14.33 -21.58 7.66
N GLU A 118 -14.91 -20.77 6.76
CA GLU A 118 -15.84 -21.25 5.73
C GLU A 118 -15.15 -22.13 4.69
N THR A 119 -13.91 -21.81 4.30
CA THR A 119 -13.13 -22.60 3.34
C THR A 119 -12.76 -23.97 3.90
N VAL A 120 -12.38 -24.04 5.19
CA VAL A 120 -12.04 -25.29 5.88
C VAL A 120 -13.24 -26.22 6.06
N SER A 121 -14.46 -25.68 6.23
CA SER A 121 -15.66 -26.51 6.37
C SER A 121 -16.18 -27.09 5.04
N GLY A 122 -15.83 -26.46 3.90
CA GLY A 122 -16.21 -26.91 2.56
C GLY A 122 -15.38 -28.06 1.98
N GLU A 123 -14.21 -28.38 2.54
CA GLU A 123 -13.35 -29.49 2.08
C GLU A 123 -13.62 -30.83 2.79
N SER A 124 -14.60 -30.88 3.71
CA SER A 124 -14.95 -32.07 4.50
C SER A 124 -16.08 -32.95 3.90
N VAL A 125 -16.31 -32.92 2.58
CA VAL A 125 -17.32 -33.79 1.90
C VAL A 125 -16.70 -34.57 0.76
#